data_AF-K3Z8J0-F1
#
_entry.id   AF-K3Z8J0-F1
#
_cell.length_a   1.000
_cell.length_b   1.000
_cell.length_c   1.000
_cell.angle_alpha   90.00
_cell.angle_beta   90.00
_cell.angle_gamma   90.00
#
_symmetry.space_group_name_H-M   'P 1'
#
loop_
_entity.id
_entity.type
_entity.pdbx_description
1 polymer ?
#
loop_
_entity_poly.entity_id
_entity_poly.type
_entity_poly.pdbx_seq_one_letter_code
_entity_poly.pdbx_strand_id
1 'polypeptide(L)'
;MTVPGGSNSSRVSGYVCHGVAEHGSTRNGYVLVLVRVRLRRCLHGIGKLEHDSWGRVCVRYSGKSIKDFQALLHQGYSRASSSSASPPVPLPLAPPSRPCPRPAKPKLLIFIRKQNRVLLNLPHVVTACRRAGFAPHVMNLRRQTPLPVIHAALASADAMVAVHGAAVTHFLFMRPGSVLLQIVPVGLDWAADAFYGKPAQQLGLEYLEYKVAPEESSLAAEYGLNSTVVRDPSVISSRGWWEMKKVYMDRQNVTVNIKRFGELLKAARTHLKNATACAKGAGAAAALR
;
A
#
# COMPACT_ATOMS: atom_id res chain seq x y z
N MET A 1 35.21 -46.23 5.17
CA MET A 1 36.07 -45.08 4.80
C MET A 1 35.53 -44.59 3.47
N THR A 2 34.88 -43.44 3.32
CA THR A 2 35.37 -42.06 3.51
C THR A 2 34.20 -41.04 3.51
N VAL A 3 34.50 -39.85 4.03
CA VAL A 3 33.67 -38.67 4.35
C VAL A 3 33.30 -37.84 3.09
N PRO A 4 32.25 -36.98 3.10
CA PRO A 4 31.67 -36.35 1.90
C PRO A 4 32.31 -34.99 1.54
N GLY A 5 32.24 -34.61 0.26
CA GLY A 5 32.67 -33.31 -0.27
C GLY A 5 31.50 -32.55 -0.91
N GLY A 6 31.20 -31.36 -0.39
CA GLY A 6 30.15 -30.48 -0.89
C GLY A 6 30.55 -29.66 -2.12
N SER A 7 29.54 -29.16 -2.83
CA SER A 7 29.67 -27.92 -3.61
C SER A 7 28.53 -26.98 -3.22
N ASN A 8 28.91 -25.84 -2.67
CA ASN A 8 28.05 -24.78 -2.20
C ASN A 8 27.70 -23.91 -3.41
N SER A 9 26.44 -23.93 -3.87
CA SER A 9 25.95 -22.98 -4.88
C SER A 9 24.75 -22.23 -4.30
N SER A 10 25.04 -21.12 -3.62
CA SER A 10 24.09 -20.11 -3.18
C SER A 10 23.44 -19.41 -4.37
N ARG A 11 22.31 -19.95 -4.85
CA ARG A 11 21.41 -19.24 -5.79
C ARG A 11 20.39 -18.41 -4.99
N VAL A 12 20.67 -17.11 -4.85
CA VAL A 12 19.68 -16.11 -4.39
C VAL A 12 18.68 -15.88 -5.53
N SER A 13 17.51 -16.53 -5.47
CA SER A 13 16.45 -16.33 -6.46
C SER A 13 15.57 -15.15 -6.02
N GLY A 14 15.64 -14.05 -6.77
CA GLY A 14 14.86 -12.83 -6.54
C GLY A 14 13.35 -13.07 -6.58
N TYR A 15 12.65 -12.47 -5.63
CA TYR A 15 11.18 -12.44 -5.59
C TYR A 15 10.66 -11.35 -6.54
N VAL A 16 9.70 -11.71 -7.40
CA VAL A 16 9.03 -10.75 -8.31
C VAL A 16 7.56 -10.64 -7.92
N CYS A 17 7.15 -9.48 -7.41
CA CYS A 17 5.73 -9.19 -7.17
C CYS A 17 5.12 -8.71 -8.49
N HIS A 18 4.51 -9.63 -9.24
CA HIS A 18 3.59 -9.25 -10.29
C HIS A 18 2.19 -9.08 -9.67
N GLY A 19 1.69 -7.84 -9.61
CA GLY A 19 0.28 -7.60 -9.41
C GLY A 19 -0.43 -7.70 -10.76
N VAL A 20 -0.95 -8.88 -11.10
CA VAL A 20 -1.92 -9.03 -12.19
C VAL A 20 -3.25 -9.40 -11.53
N ALA A 21 -4.27 -8.57 -11.74
CA ALA A 21 -5.65 -8.91 -11.40
C ALA A 21 -6.16 -9.87 -12.48
N GLU A 22 -6.21 -11.17 -12.18
CA GLU A 22 -6.84 -12.18 -13.05
C GLU A 22 -8.11 -12.74 -12.39
N HIS A 23 -9.05 -13.09 -13.25
CA HIS A 23 -10.44 -13.43 -12.95
C HIS A 23 -10.56 -14.84 -12.35
N GLY A 24 -11.23 -14.97 -11.20
CA GLY A 24 -11.75 -16.23 -10.67
C GLY A 24 -13.24 -16.08 -10.37
N SER A 25 -14.09 -16.67 -11.21
CA SER A 25 -15.55 -16.73 -10.94
C SER A 25 -15.83 -17.78 -9.88
N THR A 26 -16.53 -17.43 -8.81
CA THR A 26 -17.12 -18.41 -7.90
C THR A 26 -18.61 -18.56 -8.18
N ARG A 27 -19.19 -19.73 -7.88
CA ARG A 27 -20.59 -20.11 -8.20
C ARG A 27 -21.68 -19.19 -7.63
N ASN A 28 -21.33 -18.22 -6.77
CA ASN A 28 -22.27 -17.28 -6.14
C ASN A 28 -22.10 -15.81 -6.60
N GLY A 29 -21.45 -15.55 -7.73
CA GLY A 29 -21.38 -14.18 -8.29
C GLY A 29 -20.44 -13.20 -7.56
N TYR A 30 -19.65 -13.68 -6.60
CA TYR A 30 -18.58 -12.90 -5.97
C TYR A 30 -17.29 -12.98 -6.81
N VAL A 31 -16.79 -11.83 -7.26
CA VAL A 31 -15.51 -11.72 -7.97
C VAL A 31 -14.37 -11.69 -6.96
N LEU A 32 -13.66 -12.81 -6.83
CA LEU A 32 -12.42 -12.88 -6.07
C LEU A 32 -11.27 -12.41 -6.96
N VAL A 33 -10.84 -11.16 -6.81
CA VAL A 33 -9.55 -10.73 -7.40
C VAL A 33 -8.44 -11.24 -6.49
N LEU A 34 -7.93 -12.43 -6.81
CA LEU A 34 -6.63 -12.86 -6.32
C LEU A 34 -5.59 -11.87 -6.86
N VAL A 35 -5.00 -11.07 -5.98
CA VAL A 35 -3.67 -10.51 -6.25
C VAL A 35 -2.73 -11.71 -6.29
N ARG A 36 -2.59 -12.31 -7.47
CA ARG A 36 -1.65 -13.40 -7.70
C ARG A 36 -0.25 -12.81 -7.70
N VAL A 37 0.31 -12.58 -6.52
CA VAL A 37 1.73 -12.30 -6.36
C VAL A 37 2.46 -13.51 -6.95
N ARG A 38 2.96 -13.40 -8.17
CA ARG A 38 3.66 -14.48 -8.86
C ARG A 38 5.04 -14.69 -8.23
N LEU A 39 5.08 -15.21 -7.00
CA LEU A 39 6.26 -15.88 -6.44
C LEU A 39 6.50 -17.15 -7.28
N ARG A 40 7.30 -17.07 -8.36
CA ARG A 40 7.71 -18.28 -9.06
C ARG A 40 8.53 -19.13 -8.07
N ARG A 41 8.05 -20.36 -7.84
CA ARG A 41 8.47 -21.38 -6.86
C ARG A 41 8.00 -21.18 -5.41
N CYS A 42 6.69 -21.15 -5.23
CA CYS A 42 5.97 -21.97 -4.25
C CYS A 42 4.48 -21.83 -4.55
N LEU A 43 3.67 -22.80 -4.13
CA LEU A 43 2.19 -22.80 -4.18
C LEU A 43 1.58 -23.46 -5.44
N HIS A 44 1.65 -24.78 -5.44
CA HIS A 44 0.51 -25.60 -5.86
C HIS A 44 -0.55 -25.54 -4.74
N GLY A 45 -1.83 -25.40 -5.09
CA GLY A 45 -2.96 -25.53 -4.15
C GLY A 45 -3.80 -24.26 -4.03
N ILE A 46 -4.97 -24.27 -4.69
CA ILE A 46 -6.01 -23.24 -4.58
C ILE A 46 -6.73 -23.46 -3.23
N GLY A 47 -6.61 -22.52 -2.28
CA GLY A 47 -7.27 -22.59 -0.97
C GLY A 47 -8.53 -21.72 -0.88
N LYS A 48 -9.57 -22.23 -0.19
CA LYS A 48 -10.86 -21.57 0.06
C LYS A 48 -10.75 -20.44 1.10
N LEU A 49 -11.54 -19.38 0.92
CA LEU A 49 -11.89 -18.42 1.97
C LEU A 49 -12.94 -19.07 2.89
N GLU A 50 -12.67 -19.14 4.20
CA GLU A 50 -13.65 -19.57 5.19
C GLU A 50 -14.17 -18.36 5.97
N HIS A 51 -15.49 -18.35 6.21
CA HIS A 51 -16.16 -17.40 7.08
C HIS A 51 -16.29 -18.03 8.47
N ASP A 52 -15.71 -17.40 9.50
CA ASP A 52 -16.00 -17.72 10.90
C ASP A 52 -17.18 -16.86 11.40
N SER A 53 -18.03 -17.47 12.22
CA SER A 53 -19.37 -17.03 12.62
C SER A 53 -19.44 -15.80 13.54
N TRP A 54 -18.41 -14.94 13.54
CA TRP A 54 -18.40 -13.66 14.24
C TRP A 54 -17.60 -12.62 13.46
N GLY A 55 -18.22 -11.97 12.46
CA GLY A 55 -17.95 -10.58 12.04
C GLY A 55 -16.51 -10.14 11.70
N ARG A 56 -15.53 -11.05 11.56
CA ARG A 56 -14.13 -10.72 11.25
C ARG A 56 -13.65 -11.60 10.12
N VAL A 57 -13.65 -11.08 8.89
CA VAL A 57 -13.14 -11.78 7.70
C VAL A 57 -11.63 -12.01 7.86
N CYS A 58 -11.21 -13.10 8.48
CA CYS A 58 -9.80 -13.47 8.59
C CYS A 58 -9.32 -14.03 7.25
N VAL A 59 -8.44 -13.30 6.54
CA VAL A 59 -7.77 -13.85 5.36
C VAL A 59 -6.72 -14.85 5.84
N ARG A 60 -7.08 -16.14 5.86
CA ARG A 60 -6.17 -17.25 6.16
C ARG A 60 -5.70 -17.91 4.86
N TYR A 61 -4.40 -18.07 4.70
CA TYR A 61 -3.78 -18.82 3.61
C TYR A 61 -3.05 -20.04 4.20
N SER A 62 -3.54 -21.26 3.93
CA SER A 62 -2.99 -22.50 4.52
C SER A 62 -2.88 -22.44 6.06
N GLY A 63 -3.86 -21.82 6.73
CA GLY A 63 -3.86 -21.60 8.18
C GLY A 63 -3.01 -20.42 8.67
N LYS A 64 -2.26 -19.74 7.79
CA LYS A 64 -1.44 -18.56 8.12
C LYS A 64 -2.21 -17.26 7.89
N SER A 65 -2.04 -16.29 8.77
CA SER A 65 -2.65 -14.97 8.70
C SER A 65 -1.90 -14.00 7.77
N ILE A 66 -2.53 -12.88 7.42
CA ILE A 66 -1.85 -11.78 6.71
C ILE A 66 -0.65 -11.21 7.47
N LYS A 67 -0.66 -11.27 8.81
CA LYS A 67 0.48 -10.86 9.65
C LYS A 67 1.67 -11.79 9.47
N ASP A 68 1.44 -13.10 9.35
CA ASP A 68 2.50 -14.08 9.09
C ASP A 68 3.15 -13.84 7.73
N PHE A 69 2.33 -13.49 6.73
CA PHE A 69 2.83 -13.14 5.40
C PHE A 69 3.65 -11.83 5.44
N GLN A 70 3.17 -10.80 6.14
CA GLN A 70 3.92 -9.56 6.34
C GLN A 70 5.27 -9.84 7.05
N ALA A 71 5.29 -10.66 8.09
CA ALA A 71 6.52 -11.02 8.80
C ALA A 71 7.54 -11.70 7.87
N LEU A 72 7.09 -12.63 7.04
CA LEU A 72 7.94 -13.29 6.03
C LEU A 72 8.54 -12.28 5.04
N LEU A 73 7.73 -11.33 4.57
CA LEU A 73 8.19 -10.28 3.66
C LEU A 73 9.27 -9.41 4.33
N HIS A 74 9.02 -8.94 5.56
CA HIS A 74 10.01 -8.13 6.28
C HIS A 74 11.32 -8.91 6.52
N GLN A 75 11.24 -10.19 6.88
CA GLN A 75 12.42 -11.03 7.08
C GLN A 75 13.24 -11.16 5.79
N GLY A 76 12.58 -11.42 4.65
CA GLY A 76 13.24 -11.59 3.36
C GLY A 76 13.97 -10.33 2.88
N TYR A 77 13.31 -9.17 2.93
CA TYR A 77 13.89 -7.92 2.40
C TYR A 77 14.86 -7.23 3.36
N SER A 78 14.72 -7.42 4.67
CA SER A 78 15.71 -6.90 5.63
C SER A 78 17.07 -7.58 5.46
N ARG A 79 17.08 -8.88 5.15
CA ARG A 79 18.30 -9.67 4.93
C ARG A 79 18.99 -9.37 3.60
N ALA A 80 18.22 -8.99 2.58
CA ALA A 80 18.76 -8.57 1.29
C ALA A 80 19.44 -7.19 1.35
N SER A 81 18.99 -6.32 2.25
CA SER A 81 19.61 -5.01 2.49
C SER A 81 21.00 -5.15 3.12
N SER A 82 21.16 -6.08 4.08
CA SER A 82 22.44 -6.30 4.79
C SER A 82 23.50 -7.06 3.99
N SER A 83 23.13 -7.80 2.95
CA SER A 83 24.09 -8.56 2.12
C SER A 83 24.76 -7.74 1.01
N SER A 84 24.56 -6.42 0.96
CA SER A 84 25.08 -5.56 -0.11
C SER A 84 25.92 -4.35 0.35
N ALA A 85 26.34 -4.30 1.62
CA ALA A 85 27.17 -3.22 2.12
C ALA A 85 28.35 -3.75 2.95
N SER A 86 29.55 -3.69 2.39
CA SER A 86 30.77 -3.53 3.19
C SER A 86 30.73 -2.14 3.86
N PRO A 87 31.09 -2.02 5.15
CA PRO A 87 31.07 -0.73 5.82
C PRO A 87 32.20 0.17 5.24
N PRO A 88 31.94 1.44 4.90
CA PRO A 88 33.03 2.37 4.65
C PRO A 88 33.71 2.70 5.98
N VAL A 89 35.04 2.66 5.97
CA VAL A 89 35.90 3.09 7.07
C VAL A 89 35.60 4.58 7.38
N PRO A 90 35.33 4.99 8.64
CA PRO A 90 35.06 6.37 8.95
C PRO A 90 36.32 7.23 8.86
N LEU A 91 36.27 8.34 8.09
CA LEU A 91 37.21 9.45 8.23
C LEU A 91 36.75 10.35 9.41
N PRO A 92 37.66 10.90 10.23
CA PRO A 92 37.28 11.73 11.37
C PRO A 92 36.89 13.12 10.87
N LEU A 93 35.62 13.48 11.01
CA LEU A 93 35.14 14.86 10.84
C LEU A 93 34.57 15.38 12.17
N ALA A 94 34.86 16.65 12.42
CA ALA A 94 34.66 17.47 13.61
C ALA A 94 33.36 17.23 14.42
N PRO A 95 33.36 17.55 15.74
CA PRO A 95 32.21 17.29 16.61
C PRO A 95 30.94 17.99 16.11
N PRO A 96 29.77 17.31 16.12
CA PRO A 96 28.53 17.91 15.68
C PRO A 96 28.08 18.98 16.67
N SER A 97 28.02 20.23 16.21
CA SER A 97 27.20 21.26 16.84
C SER A 97 25.76 20.76 16.90
N ARG A 98 25.29 20.39 18.10
CA ARG A 98 23.94 19.86 18.35
C ARG A 98 22.86 20.78 17.77
N PRO A 99 22.11 20.38 16.72
CA PRO A 99 20.82 20.98 16.46
C PRO A 99 19.82 20.30 17.42
N CYS A 100 19.15 21.06 18.27
CA CYS A 100 17.99 20.55 19.02
C CYS A 100 17.06 19.79 18.05
N PRO A 101 16.74 18.51 18.29
CA PRO A 101 15.94 17.76 17.34
C PRO A 101 14.50 18.24 17.41
N ARG A 102 14.14 19.17 16.52
CA ARG A 102 12.73 19.37 16.16
C ARG A 102 12.17 17.99 15.80
N PRO A 103 10.96 17.62 16.28
CA PRO A 103 10.38 16.34 15.92
C PRO A 103 10.37 16.20 14.40
N ALA A 104 10.98 15.11 13.89
CA ALA A 104 11.04 14.88 12.46
C ALA A 104 9.62 14.86 11.87
N LYS A 105 9.42 15.55 10.74
CA LYS A 105 8.12 15.53 10.05
C LYS A 105 7.83 14.09 9.60
N PRO A 106 6.59 13.57 9.75
CA PRO A 106 6.31 12.20 9.33
C PRO A 106 6.54 12.02 7.84
N LYS A 107 7.18 10.92 7.49
CA LYS A 107 7.52 10.58 6.11
C LYS A 107 6.28 10.05 5.40
N LEU A 108 5.88 10.72 4.33
CA LEU A 108 4.72 10.34 3.51
C LEU A 108 5.19 9.96 2.12
N LEU A 109 4.91 8.73 1.68
CA LEU A 109 5.18 8.31 0.30
C LEU A 109 3.95 8.51 -0.58
N ILE A 110 4.13 9.09 -1.76
CA ILE A 110 3.07 9.25 -2.76
C ILE A 110 3.40 8.37 -3.97
N PHE A 111 2.61 7.32 -4.20
CA PHE A 111 2.77 6.47 -5.37
C PHE A 111 1.93 6.99 -6.53
N ILE A 112 2.62 7.34 -7.62
CA ILE A 112 1.99 7.93 -8.81
C ILE A 112 1.85 6.90 -9.93
N ARG A 113 0.92 7.18 -10.83
CA ARG A 113 0.63 6.42 -12.04
C ARG A 113 0.84 7.32 -13.25
N LYS A 114 1.29 6.75 -14.39
CA LYS A 114 1.52 7.51 -15.63
C LYS A 114 0.54 7.22 -16.76
N GLN A 115 -0.12 6.06 -16.73
CA GLN A 115 -0.95 5.59 -17.86
C GLN A 115 -2.45 5.72 -17.59
N ASN A 116 -2.92 5.23 -16.44
CA ASN A 116 -4.33 5.28 -16.05
C ASN A 116 -4.45 5.62 -14.57
N ARG A 117 -5.58 6.21 -14.17
CA ARG A 117 -5.80 6.75 -12.81
C ARG A 117 -4.68 7.69 -12.41
N VAL A 118 -4.24 8.51 -13.36
CA VAL A 118 -3.23 9.53 -13.15
C VAL A 118 -3.82 10.60 -12.25
N LEU A 119 -3.04 11.02 -11.26
CA LEU A 119 -3.37 12.15 -10.40
C LEU A 119 -2.97 13.44 -11.13
N LEU A 120 -3.96 14.12 -11.72
CA LEU A 120 -3.74 15.23 -12.65
C LEU A 120 -3.18 16.48 -11.96
N ASN A 121 -3.55 16.70 -10.70
CA ASN A 121 -3.12 17.86 -9.91
C ASN A 121 -2.10 17.49 -8.82
N LEU A 122 -1.18 16.57 -9.12
CA LEU A 122 -0.12 16.12 -8.19
C LEU A 122 0.64 17.27 -7.49
N PRO A 123 1.05 18.37 -8.14
CA PRO A 123 1.74 19.46 -7.46
C PRO A 123 0.93 20.07 -6.29
N HIS A 124 -0.39 20.17 -6.46
CA HIS A 124 -1.28 20.67 -5.41
C HIS A 124 -1.43 19.66 -4.27
N VAL A 125 -1.51 18.37 -4.58
CA VAL A 125 -1.54 17.29 -3.57
C VAL A 125 -0.24 17.25 -2.76
N VAL A 126 0.92 17.34 -3.41
CA VAL A 126 2.22 17.42 -2.70
C VAL A 126 2.27 18.65 -1.80
N THR A 127 1.79 19.80 -2.27
CA THR A 127 1.73 21.04 -1.48
C THR A 127 0.80 20.89 -0.27
N ALA A 128 -0.36 20.25 -0.44
CA ALA A 128 -1.28 19.95 0.65
C ALA A 128 -0.63 19.06 1.72
N CYS A 129 0.09 18.00 1.32
CA CYS A 129 0.85 17.16 2.24
C CYS A 129 1.90 17.95 3.03
N ARG A 130 2.65 18.85 2.38
CA ARG A 130 3.62 19.73 3.07
C ARG A 130 2.95 20.66 4.07
N ARG A 131 1.82 21.28 3.69
CA ARG A 131 1.04 22.18 4.57
C ARG A 131 0.43 21.45 5.76
N ALA A 132 0.05 20.18 5.59
CA ALA A 132 -0.36 19.30 6.70
C ALA A 132 0.81 18.85 7.60
N GLY A 133 2.05 19.24 7.27
CA GLY A 133 3.23 18.98 8.07
C GLY A 133 3.89 17.62 7.84
N PHE A 134 3.61 16.96 6.72
CA PHE A 134 4.34 15.77 6.27
C PHE A 134 5.62 16.16 5.52
N ALA A 135 6.55 15.20 5.41
CA ALA A 135 7.64 15.20 4.44
C ALA A 135 7.28 14.28 3.26
N PRO A 136 6.61 14.79 2.21
CA PRO A 136 6.18 13.95 1.09
C PRO A 136 7.35 13.58 0.17
N HIS A 137 7.39 12.33 -0.26
CA HIS A 137 8.30 11.82 -1.27
C HIS A 137 7.52 11.08 -2.35
N VAL A 138 7.69 11.50 -3.60
CA VAL A 138 6.94 10.98 -4.75
C VAL A 138 7.71 9.83 -5.38
N MET A 139 7.07 8.68 -5.56
CA MET A 139 7.65 7.52 -6.23
C MET A 139 6.78 7.08 -7.39
N ASN A 140 7.41 6.90 -8.56
CA ASN A 140 6.79 6.23 -9.70
C ASN A 140 7.29 4.79 -9.76
N LEU A 141 6.46 3.85 -9.34
CA LEU A 141 6.81 2.42 -9.38
C LEU A 141 6.71 1.91 -10.81
N ARG A 142 7.85 1.53 -11.37
CA ARG A 142 7.93 0.88 -12.69
C ARG A 142 7.99 -0.63 -12.50
N ARG A 143 7.71 -1.40 -13.56
CA ARG A 143 7.76 -2.88 -13.52
C ARG A 143 9.13 -3.41 -13.05
N GLN A 144 10.19 -2.66 -13.33
CA GLN A 144 11.57 -2.97 -13.00
C GLN A 144 12.04 -2.37 -11.66
N THR A 145 11.20 -1.63 -10.93
CA THR A 145 11.61 -1.08 -9.63
C THR A 145 11.88 -2.24 -8.67
N PRO A 146 13.10 -2.37 -8.12
CA PRO A 146 13.42 -3.49 -7.25
C PRO A 146 12.61 -3.46 -5.95
N LEU A 147 12.07 -4.60 -5.54
CA LEU A 147 11.31 -4.71 -4.29
C LEU A 147 12.07 -4.29 -3.02
N PRO A 148 13.39 -4.58 -2.86
CA PRO A 148 14.14 -4.09 -1.72
C PRO A 148 14.12 -2.56 -1.57
N VAL A 149 14.11 -1.81 -2.70
CA VAL A 149 14.01 -0.35 -2.69
C VAL A 149 12.65 0.11 -2.18
N ILE A 150 11.59 -0.56 -2.63
CA ILE A 150 10.20 -0.28 -2.21
C ILE A 150 10.02 -0.60 -0.73
N HIS A 151 10.54 -1.74 -0.28
CA HIS A 151 10.54 -2.16 1.12
C HIS A 151 11.26 -1.15 2.02
N ALA A 152 12.51 -0.77 1.70
CA ALA A 152 13.27 0.19 2.49
C ALA A 152 12.56 1.55 2.60
N ALA A 153 11.92 2.00 1.51
CA ALA A 153 11.16 3.23 1.51
C ALA A 153 9.94 3.17 2.43
N LEU A 154 9.14 2.10 2.36
CA LEU A 154 7.89 1.94 3.10
C LEU A 154 8.06 1.48 4.55
N ALA A 155 9.08 0.66 4.84
CA ALA A 155 9.39 0.24 6.20
C ALA A 155 9.73 1.44 7.11
N SER A 156 10.24 2.53 6.52
CA SER A 156 10.54 3.79 7.21
C SER A 156 9.47 4.87 7.02
N ALA A 157 8.39 4.60 6.27
CA ALA A 157 7.32 5.56 6.07
C ALA A 157 6.35 5.57 7.26
N ASP A 158 5.69 6.71 7.47
CA ASP A 158 4.61 6.87 8.46
C ASP A 158 3.24 6.94 7.76
N ALA A 159 3.22 7.38 6.50
CA ALA A 159 2.02 7.39 5.69
C ALA A 159 2.32 7.03 4.23
N MET A 160 1.32 6.45 3.56
CA MET A 160 1.34 6.18 2.13
C MET A 160 0.07 6.72 1.50
N VAL A 161 0.22 7.44 0.38
CA VAL A 161 -0.87 7.92 -0.48
C VAL A 161 -0.73 7.25 -1.83
N ALA A 162 -1.80 6.62 -2.30
CA ALA A 162 -1.82 6.02 -3.63
C ALA A 162 -3.23 6.02 -4.22
N VAL A 163 -3.32 6.21 -5.54
CA VAL A 163 -4.57 5.97 -6.28
C VAL A 163 -4.78 4.47 -6.43
N HIS A 164 -6.03 4.01 -6.27
CA HIS A 164 -6.42 2.60 -6.35
C HIS A 164 -5.73 1.88 -7.52
N GLY A 165 -5.10 0.75 -7.22
CA GLY A 165 -4.46 -0.12 -8.20
C GLY A 165 -3.35 -0.96 -7.57
N ALA A 166 -2.68 -1.79 -8.36
CA ALA A 166 -1.71 -2.77 -7.87
C ALA A 166 -0.61 -2.20 -6.95
N ALA A 167 -0.17 -0.96 -7.16
CA ALA A 167 0.84 -0.30 -6.33
C ALA A 167 0.40 -0.12 -4.86
N VAL A 168 -0.91 -0.10 -4.58
CA VAL A 168 -1.42 0.02 -3.21
C VAL A 168 -1.00 -1.19 -2.37
N THR A 169 -0.91 -2.40 -2.96
CA THR A 169 -0.53 -3.65 -2.28
C THR A 169 0.79 -3.58 -1.51
N HIS A 170 1.67 -2.64 -1.86
CA HIS A 170 2.92 -2.45 -1.13
C HIS A 170 2.73 -1.93 0.30
N PHE A 171 1.51 -1.54 0.73
CA PHE A 171 1.19 -1.27 2.14
C PHE A 171 1.63 -2.41 3.08
N LEU A 172 1.76 -3.63 2.56
CA LEU A 172 2.32 -4.79 3.27
C LEU A 172 3.71 -4.55 3.86
N PHE A 173 4.49 -3.58 3.36
CA PHE A 173 5.80 -3.22 3.91
C PHE A 173 5.74 -2.12 4.98
N MET A 174 4.56 -1.58 5.28
CA MET A 174 4.38 -0.53 6.27
C MET A 174 4.31 -1.11 7.68
N ARG A 175 4.78 -0.34 8.65
CA ARG A 175 4.75 -0.71 10.07
C ARG A 175 3.33 -0.51 10.63
N PRO A 176 2.86 -1.36 11.56
CA PRO A 176 1.67 -1.08 12.35
C PRO A 176 1.72 0.32 12.98
N GLY A 177 0.57 0.98 13.08
CA GLY A 177 0.45 2.39 13.52
C GLY A 177 0.74 3.43 12.43
N SER A 178 1.02 3.00 11.20
CA SER A 178 1.15 3.89 10.03
C SER A 178 -0.19 4.08 9.32
N VAL A 179 -0.27 5.06 8.42
CA VAL A 179 -1.51 5.41 7.70
C VAL A 179 -1.45 5.00 6.22
N LEU A 180 -2.45 4.26 5.75
CA LEU A 180 -2.71 4.05 4.33
C LEU A 180 -3.86 4.95 3.89
N LEU A 181 -3.57 5.96 3.07
CA LEU A 181 -4.57 6.83 2.45
C LEU A 181 -4.74 6.45 0.98
N GLN A 182 -5.88 5.86 0.66
CA GLN A 182 -6.20 5.44 -0.70
C GLN A 182 -7.10 6.46 -1.39
N ILE A 183 -6.70 6.93 -2.57
CA ILE A 183 -7.59 7.66 -3.48
C ILE A 183 -8.39 6.63 -4.27
N VAL A 184 -9.70 6.61 -4.07
CA VAL A 184 -10.65 5.64 -4.63
C VAL A 184 -11.40 6.30 -5.80
N PRO A 185 -11.07 5.95 -7.06
CA PRO A 185 -11.81 6.43 -8.23
C PRO A 185 -13.27 5.96 -8.20
N VAL A 186 -14.13 6.65 -8.96
CA VAL A 186 -15.55 6.31 -9.13
C VAL A 186 -15.69 4.84 -9.53
N GLY A 187 -16.62 4.14 -8.87
CA GLY A 187 -16.96 2.74 -9.16
C GLY A 187 -16.06 1.68 -8.52
N LEU A 188 -15.10 2.08 -7.68
CA LEU A 188 -14.11 1.17 -7.09
C LEU A 188 -14.20 1.05 -5.55
N ASP A 189 -15.27 1.54 -4.91
CA ASP A 189 -15.47 1.52 -3.46
C ASP A 189 -15.35 0.11 -2.86
N TRP A 190 -16.16 -0.83 -3.36
CA TRP A 190 -16.17 -2.21 -2.86
C TRP A 190 -14.79 -2.87 -3.00
N ALA A 191 -14.10 -2.59 -4.11
CA ALA A 191 -12.79 -3.15 -4.41
C ALA A 191 -11.71 -2.52 -3.52
N ALA A 192 -11.82 -1.25 -3.18
CA ALA A 192 -10.89 -0.56 -2.29
C ALA A 192 -10.94 -1.17 -0.88
N ASP A 193 -12.14 -1.29 -0.32
CA ASP A 193 -12.34 -1.88 1.01
C ASP A 193 -11.93 -3.37 1.07
N ALA A 194 -12.38 -4.16 0.09
CA ALA A 194 -12.10 -5.60 0.06
C ALA A 194 -10.61 -5.92 -0.12
N PHE A 195 -9.90 -5.20 -1.00
CA PHE A 195 -8.51 -5.53 -1.34
C PHE A 195 -7.48 -4.83 -0.47
N TYR A 196 -7.81 -3.67 0.12
CA TYR A 196 -6.84 -2.85 0.84
C TYR A 196 -7.34 -2.45 2.22
N GLY A 197 -8.61 -2.03 2.35
CA GLY A 197 -9.16 -1.56 3.62
C GLY A 197 -9.08 -2.60 4.74
N LYS A 198 -9.81 -3.71 4.59
CA LYS A 198 -9.81 -4.79 5.60
C LYS A 198 -8.41 -5.37 5.84
N PRO A 199 -7.61 -5.67 4.79
CA PRO A 199 -6.23 -6.11 4.99
C PRO A 199 -5.33 -5.12 5.75
N ALA A 200 -5.42 -3.81 5.45
CA ALA A 200 -4.62 -2.78 6.12
C ALA A 200 -4.97 -2.69 7.61
N GLN A 201 -6.26 -2.72 7.95
CA GLN A 201 -6.72 -2.75 9.34
C GLN A 201 -6.22 -3.99 10.09
N GLN A 202 -6.20 -5.16 9.44
CA GLN A 202 -5.66 -6.38 10.05
C GLN A 202 -4.16 -6.30 10.34
N LEU A 203 -3.42 -5.48 9.59
CA LEU A 203 -2.01 -5.19 9.84
C LEU A 203 -1.79 -4.03 10.83
N GLY A 204 -2.87 -3.51 11.43
CA GLY A 204 -2.82 -2.41 12.38
C GLY A 204 -2.49 -1.07 11.73
N LEU A 205 -2.83 -0.89 10.45
CA LEU A 205 -2.75 0.40 9.78
C LEU A 205 -4.07 1.17 9.93
N GLU A 206 -3.97 2.48 10.01
CA GLU A 206 -5.13 3.36 9.80
C GLU A 206 -5.43 3.44 8.31
N TYR A 207 -6.61 3.01 7.90
CA TYR A 207 -7.04 3.08 6.50
C TYR A 207 -7.98 4.25 6.29
N LEU A 208 -7.61 5.18 5.39
CA LEU A 208 -8.38 6.37 5.06
C LEU A 208 -8.71 6.39 3.56
N GLU A 209 -9.99 6.58 3.23
CA GLU A 209 -10.47 6.60 1.84
C GLU A 209 -10.77 8.02 1.36
N TYR A 210 -10.04 8.47 0.33
CA TYR A 210 -10.45 9.61 -0.46
C TYR A 210 -11.34 9.15 -1.62
N LYS A 211 -12.65 9.12 -1.38
CA LYS A 211 -13.64 8.80 -2.41
C LYS A 211 -13.77 9.96 -3.40
N VAL A 212 -13.34 9.72 -4.63
CA VAL A 212 -13.40 10.69 -5.73
C VAL A 212 -14.86 10.96 -6.07
N ALA A 213 -15.26 12.21 -6.00
CA ALA A 213 -16.57 12.67 -6.42
C ALA A 213 -16.68 12.66 -7.96
N PRO A 214 -17.90 12.56 -8.51
CA PRO A 214 -18.19 12.70 -9.94
C PRO A 214 -17.40 13.81 -10.64
N GLU A 215 -17.39 15.02 -10.07
CA GLU A 215 -16.79 16.22 -10.64
C GLU A 215 -15.24 16.19 -10.65
N GLU A 216 -14.65 15.31 -9.84
CA GLU A 216 -13.20 15.13 -9.71
C GLU A 216 -12.65 14.08 -10.67
N SER A 217 -13.54 13.33 -11.33
CA SER A 217 -13.21 12.28 -12.28
C SER A 217 -13.14 12.82 -13.70
N SER A 218 -12.15 12.38 -14.49
CA SER A 218 -12.13 12.67 -15.93
C SER A 218 -13.34 12.09 -16.68
N LEU A 219 -14.05 11.12 -16.09
CA LEU A 219 -15.27 10.55 -16.67
C LEU A 219 -16.39 11.59 -16.81
N ALA A 220 -16.42 12.62 -15.96
CA ALA A 220 -17.40 13.70 -16.08
C ALA A 220 -17.23 14.50 -17.38
N ALA A 221 -15.98 14.65 -17.86
CA ALA A 221 -15.70 15.29 -19.14
C ALA A 221 -15.97 14.36 -20.33
N GLU A 222 -15.73 13.04 -20.19
CA GLU A 222 -15.92 12.06 -21.26
C GLU A 222 -17.40 11.71 -21.49
N TYR A 223 -18.16 11.50 -20.41
CA TYR A 223 -19.55 11.01 -20.47
C TYR A 223 -20.59 12.05 -20.07
N GLY A 224 -20.17 13.18 -19.49
CA GLY A 224 -21.05 14.16 -18.88
C GLY A 224 -21.31 13.87 -17.39
N LEU A 225 -21.37 14.94 -16.59
CA LEU A 225 -21.50 14.86 -15.13
C LEU A 225 -22.77 14.15 -14.64
N ASN A 226 -23.86 14.26 -15.41
CA ASN A 226 -25.16 13.65 -15.08
C ASN A 226 -25.37 12.29 -15.75
N SER A 227 -24.35 11.76 -16.44
CA SER A 227 -24.44 10.43 -17.03
C SER A 227 -24.50 9.34 -15.96
N THR A 228 -25.20 8.26 -16.26
CA THR A 228 -25.28 7.08 -15.38
C THR A 228 -23.91 6.46 -15.12
N VAL A 229 -22.98 6.54 -16.08
CA VAL A 229 -21.58 6.10 -15.92
C VAL A 229 -20.89 6.81 -14.74
N VAL A 230 -21.19 8.09 -14.52
CA VAL A 230 -20.53 8.88 -13.48
C VAL A 230 -21.33 8.83 -12.17
N ARG A 231 -22.66 8.94 -12.24
CA ARG A 231 -23.56 9.06 -11.08
C ARG A 231 -23.97 7.72 -10.48
N ASP A 232 -24.08 6.67 -11.28
CA ASP A 232 -24.46 5.34 -10.83
C ASP A 232 -23.53 4.26 -11.41
N PRO A 233 -22.35 4.09 -10.79
CA PRO A 233 -21.37 3.13 -11.29
C PRO A 233 -21.84 1.66 -11.27
N SER A 234 -22.91 1.37 -10.53
CA SER A 234 -23.48 0.03 -10.42
C SER A 234 -24.02 -0.48 -11.76
N VAL A 235 -24.53 0.42 -12.62
CA VAL A 235 -25.10 0.08 -13.94
C VAL A 235 -24.05 -0.47 -14.89
N ILE A 236 -22.82 0.03 -14.81
CA ILE A 236 -21.70 -0.49 -15.61
C ILE A 236 -21.12 -1.73 -14.92
N SER A 237 -21.06 -1.73 -13.60
CA SER A 237 -20.51 -2.86 -12.84
C SER A 237 -21.35 -4.13 -12.97
N SER A 238 -22.67 -4.01 -13.11
CA SER A 238 -23.59 -5.13 -13.33
C SER A 238 -23.46 -5.78 -14.71
N ARG A 239 -22.87 -5.07 -15.68
CA ARG A 239 -22.60 -5.61 -17.04
C ARG A 239 -21.40 -6.54 -17.08
N GLY A 240 -20.62 -6.61 -16.00
CA GLY A 240 -19.50 -7.53 -15.86
C GLY A 240 -18.17 -6.83 -15.58
N TRP A 241 -17.18 -7.65 -15.24
CA TRP A 241 -15.84 -7.20 -14.84
C TRP A 241 -15.12 -6.42 -15.93
N TRP A 242 -15.24 -6.81 -17.20
CA TRP A 242 -14.49 -6.17 -18.28
C TRP A 242 -14.96 -4.74 -18.56
N GLU A 243 -16.25 -4.51 -18.44
CA GLU A 243 -16.93 -3.23 -18.67
C GLU A 243 -16.56 -2.28 -17.53
N MET A 244 -16.65 -2.76 -16.29
CA MET A 244 -16.20 -2.05 -15.10
C MET A 244 -14.72 -1.66 -15.19
N LYS A 245 -13.85 -2.62 -15.55
CA LYS A 245 -12.41 -2.37 -15.73
C LYS A 245 -12.16 -1.33 -16.83
N LYS A 246 -12.77 -1.52 -18.00
CA LYS A 246 -12.57 -0.65 -19.17
C LYS A 246 -12.92 0.80 -18.84
N VAL A 247 -14.01 1.03 -18.12
CA VAL A 247 -14.47 2.37 -17.77
C VAL A 247 -13.71 2.93 -16.55
N TYR A 248 -13.82 2.27 -15.39
CA TYR A 248 -13.38 2.86 -14.13
C TYR A 248 -11.89 2.64 -13.82
N MET A 249 -11.27 1.59 -14.37
CA MET A 249 -9.86 1.28 -14.12
C MET A 249 -8.92 1.81 -15.20
N ASP A 250 -9.33 1.76 -16.47
CA ASP A 250 -8.45 2.06 -17.60
C ASP A 250 -8.59 3.50 -18.13
N ARG A 251 -9.80 4.10 -18.08
CA ARG A 251 -10.10 5.40 -18.71
C ARG A 251 -10.28 6.57 -17.76
N GLN A 252 -10.25 6.30 -16.46
CA GLN A 252 -10.45 7.32 -15.44
C GLN A 252 -9.12 7.90 -14.94
N ASN A 253 -9.02 9.21 -14.90
CA ASN A 253 -8.00 10.00 -14.19
C ASN A 253 -8.68 10.88 -13.13
N VAL A 254 -7.90 11.40 -12.19
CA VAL A 254 -8.43 12.04 -10.98
C VAL A 254 -7.81 13.41 -10.75
N THR A 255 -8.66 14.40 -10.45
CA THR A 255 -8.29 15.73 -9.95
C THR A 255 -8.81 15.88 -8.53
N VAL A 256 -7.93 15.75 -7.55
CA VAL A 256 -8.31 15.75 -6.12
C VAL A 256 -8.68 17.15 -5.64
N ASN A 257 -9.83 17.29 -4.97
CA ASN A 257 -10.22 18.48 -4.24
C ASN A 257 -9.33 18.64 -2.99
N ILE A 258 -8.50 19.68 -3.01
CA ILE A 258 -7.46 19.90 -1.99
C ILE A 258 -8.05 20.21 -0.61
N LYS A 259 -9.24 20.80 -0.53
CA LYS A 259 -9.90 21.11 0.75
C LYS A 259 -10.30 19.81 1.45
N ARG A 260 -11.05 18.94 0.76
CA ARG A 260 -11.48 17.63 1.25
C ARG A 260 -10.29 16.73 1.55
N PHE A 261 -9.30 16.70 0.65
CA PHE A 261 -8.08 15.92 0.86
C PHE A 261 -7.29 16.39 2.09
N GLY A 262 -7.27 17.71 2.32
CA GLY A 262 -6.67 18.31 3.50
C GLY A 262 -7.28 17.84 4.82
N GLU A 263 -8.59 17.52 4.85
CA GLU A 263 -9.26 16.98 6.04
C GLU A 263 -8.76 15.56 6.36
N LEU A 264 -8.59 14.71 5.34
CA LEU A 264 -7.99 13.39 5.52
C LEU A 264 -6.54 13.47 5.98
N LEU A 265 -5.76 14.40 5.43
CA LEU A 265 -4.38 14.61 5.87
C LEU A 265 -4.30 15.03 7.35
N LYS A 266 -5.27 15.82 7.83
CA LYS A 266 -5.37 16.17 9.26
C LYS A 266 -5.70 14.94 10.10
N ALA A 267 -6.67 14.12 9.69
CA ALA A 267 -7.01 12.88 10.37
C ALA A 267 -5.81 11.94 10.47
N ALA A 268 -5.08 11.76 9.36
CA ALA A 268 -3.84 10.99 9.32
C ALA A 268 -2.79 11.52 10.31
N ARG A 269 -2.61 12.84 10.41
CA ARG A 269 -1.66 13.44 11.39
C ARG A 269 -2.09 13.21 12.83
N THR A 270 -3.38 13.31 13.13
CA THR A 270 -3.91 13.05 14.47
C THR A 270 -3.65 11.60 14.86
N HIS A 271 -3.95 10.65 13.96
CA HIS A 271 -3.66 9.23 14.21
C HIS A 271 -2.18 9.00 14.52
N LEU A 272 -1.27 9.54 13.69
CA LEU A 272 0.18 9.37 13.91
C LEU A 272 0.67 9.96 15.24
N LYS A 273 0.14 11.12 15.65
CA LYS A 273 0.47 11.72 16.95
C LYS A 273 0.06 10.80 18.10
N ASN A 274 -1.15 10.25 18.04
CA ASN A 274 -1.69 9.37 19.06
C ASN A 274 -0.91 8.05 19.13
N ALA A 275 -0.61 7.44 17.98
CA ALA A 275 0.21 6.23 17.91
C ALA A 275 1.61 6.44 18.52
N THR A 276 2.23 7.60 18.28
CA THR A 276 3.53 7.94 18.86
C THR A 276 3.45 8.10 20.39
N ALA A 277 2.38 8.70 20.89
CA ALA A 277 2.16 8.87 22.33
C ALA A 277 1.94 7.52 23.04
N CYS A 278 1.11 6.63 22.47
CA CYS A 278 0.89 5.28 22.97
C CYS A 278 2.20 4.45 23.00
N ALA A 279 3.01 4.53 21.94
CA ALA A 279 4.29 3.83 21.88
C ALA A 279 5.28 4.31 22.95
N LYS A 280 5.33 5.63 23.22
CA LYS A 280 6.17 6.20 24.30
C LYS A 280 5.70 5.76 25.69
N GLY A 281 4.39 5.73 25.93
CA GLY A 281 3.83 5.27 27.20
C GLY A 281 4.12 3.79 27.48
N ALA A 282 4.00 2.92 26.46
CA ALA A 282 4.31 1.50 26.58
C ALA A 282 5.82 1.24 26.81
N GLY A 283 6.70 1.99 26.14
CA GLY A 283 8.14 1.89 26.35
C GLY A 283 8.60 2.35 27.74
N ALA A 284 8.00 3.41 28.28
CA ALA A 284 8.29 3.88 29.63
C ALA A 284 7.83 2.88 30.71
N ALA A 285 6.66 2.26 30.53
CA ALA A 285 6.16 1.23 31.45
C ALA A 285 6.99 -0.07 31.40
N ALA A 286 7.56 -0.42 30.23
CA ALA A 286 8.43 -1.58 30.07
C ALA A 286 9.85 -1.36 30.65
N ALA A 287 10.33 -0.11 30.70
CA ALA A 287 11.64 0.24 31.26
C ALA A 287 11.63 0.41 32.80
N LEU A 288 10.44 0.38 33.42
CA LEU A 288 10.24 0.45 34.87
C LEU A 288 10.01 -0.95 35.51
N ARG A 289 10.26 -2.01 34.74
CA ARG A 289 10.22 -3.42 35.18
C ARG A 289 11.59 -4.04 34.95
#